data_AF-A0A1J4WUP2-F1
#
_entry.id   AF-A0A1J4WUP2-F1
#
_cell.length_a   1.000
_cell.length_b   1.000
_cell.length_c   1.000
_cell.angle_alpha   90.00
_cell.angle_beta   90.00
_cell.angle_gamma   90.00
#
_symmetry.space_group_name_H-M   'P 1'
#
loop_
_entity.id
_entity.type
_entity.pdbx_description
1 polymer ?
#
loop_
_entity_poly.entity_id
_entity_poly.type
_entity_poly.pdbx_seq_one_letter_code
_entity_poly.pdbx_strand_id
1 'polypeptide(L)'
;MIRRVFTFFSFVSVIFFPWPFTVLLVLVSSCTEPLVPLAVGIFADTLYYVPSVGTLPLFTLYGAVVTIIAFFVRSRLRTGIIKR
;
A
#
# COMPACT_ATOMS: atom_id res chain seq x y z
N MET A 1 -3.94 1.37 18.41
CA MET A 1 -3.31 0.02 18.33
C MET A 1 -3.67 -0.69 17.04
N ILE A 2 -4.95 -0.82 16.67
CA ILE A 2 -5.40 -1.55 15.46
C ILE A 2 -4.69 -1.11 14.16
N ARG A 3 -4.42 0.19 14.00
CA ARG A 3 -3.78 0.74 12.80
C ARG A 3 -2.37 0.19 12.57
N ARG A 4 -1.54 0.15 13.63
CA ARG A 4 -0.18 -0.41 13.58
C ARG A 4 -0.20 -1.91 13.29
N VAL A 5 -1.22 -2.61 13.79
CA VAL A 5 -1.42 -4.04 13.54
C VAL A 5 -1.66 -4.27 12.05
N PHE A 6 -2.59 -3.54 11.43
CA PHE A 6 -2.82 -3.65 9.98
C PHE A 6 -1.59 -3.32 9.14
N THR A 7 -0.85 -2.26 9.51
CA THR A 7 0.41 -1.92 8.83
C THR A 7 1.41 -3.07 8.94
N PHE A 8 1.65 -3.58 10.15
CA PHE A 8 2.58 -4.71 10.37
C PHE A 8 2.17 -5.97 9.62
N PHE A 9 0.89 -6.35 9.68
CA PHE A 9 0.37 -7.50 8.95
C PHE A 9 0.51 -7.36 7.43
N SER A 10 0.44 -6.14 6.88
CA SER A 10 0.64 -5.91 5.45
C SER A 10 2.07 -6.20 5.01
N PHE A 11 3.08 -5.92 5.86
CA PHE A 11 4.47 -6.29 5.58
C PHE A 11 4.71 -7.79 5.75
N VAL A 12 4.13 -8.40 6.80
CA VAL A 12 4.23 -9.85 7.03
C VAL A 12 3.57 -10.61 5.88
N SER A 13 2.44 -10.13 5.34
CA SER A 13 1.74 -10.84 4.28
C SER A 13 2.54 -10.93 2.98
N VAL A 14 3.37 -9.92 2.66
CA VAL A 14 4.28 -9.97 1.50
C VAL A 14 5.16 -11.22 1.51
N ILE A 15 5.56 -11.68 2.70
CA ILE A 15 6.49 -12.80 2.86
C ILE A 15 5.73 -14.14 2.92
N PHE A 16 4.62 -14.18 3.66
CA PHE A 16 3.96 -15.44 4.03
C PHE A 16 2.73 -15.80 3.20
N PHE A 17 2.14 -14.84 2.47
CA PHE A 17 0.85 -15.04 1.79
C PHE A 17 0.96 -14.86 0.27
N PRO A 18 0.08 -15.54 -0.50
CA PRO A 18 -0.01 -15.32 -1.94
C PRO A 18 -0.36 -13.87 -2.29
N TRP A 19 0.18 -13.40 -3.42
CA TRP A 19 0.02 -12.03 -3.94
C TRP A 19 -1.37 -11.40 -3.79
N PRO A 20 -2.49 -12.08 -4.12
CA PRO A 20 -3.83 -11.49 -4.04
C PRO A 20 -4.24 -11.09 -2.60
N PHE A 21 -3.85 -11.89 -1.60
CA PHE A 21 -4.19 -11.60 -0.20
C PHE A 21 -3.43 -10.38 0.31
N THR A 22 -2.16 -10.24 -0.08
CA THR A 22 -1.33 -9.08 0.23
C THR A 22 -1.91 -7.80 -0.36
N VAL A 23 -2.37 -7.85 -1.62
CA VAL A 23 -3.01 -6.69 -2.27
C VAL A 23 -4.27 -6.24 -1.52
N LEU A 24 -5.13 -7.18 -1.11
CA LEU A 24 -6.32 -6.86 -0.33
C LEU A 24 -5.99 -6.22 1.02
N LEU A 25 -5.02 -6.79 1.76
CA LEU A 25 -4.59 -6.23 3.04
C LEU A 25 -4.04 -4.81 2.88
N VAL A 26 -3.20 -4.60 1.86
CA VAL A 26 -2.61 -3.30 1.55
C VAL A 26 -3.68 -2.27 1.20
N LEU A 27 -4.67 -2.63 0.38
CA LEU A 27 -5.81 -1.76 0.06
C LEU A 27 -6.60 -1.36 1.30
N VAL A 28 -6.94 -2.32 2.17
CA VAL A 28 -7.66 -2.04 3.42
C VAL A 28 -6.81 -1.14 4.34
N SER A 29 -5.51 -1.39 4.42
CA SER A 29 -4.59 -0.57 5.22
C SER A 29 -4.51 0.88 4.73
N SER A 30 -4.62 1.11 3.40
CA SER A 30 -4.53 2.43 2.77
C SER A 30 -5.62 3.40 3.21
N CYS A 31 -6.80 2.88 3.57
CA CYS A 31 -7.89 3.66 4.12
C CYS A 31 -7.53 4.30 5.47
N THR A 32 -6.63 3.67 6.23
CA THR A 32 -6.19 4.14 7.55
C THR A 32 -4.86 4.90 7.48
N GLU A 33 -3.91 4.41 6.70
CA GLU A 33 -2.60 5.01 6.49
C GLU A 33 -2.26 5.01 4.99
N PRO A 34 -2.40 6.17 4.30
CA PRO A 34 -2.26 6.24 2.85
C PRO A 34 -0.84 5.94 2.35
N LEU A 35 0.17 6.01 3.21
CA LEU A 35 1.58 5.75 2.87
C LEU A 35 1.94 4.24 2.90
N VAL A 36 1.09 3.38 3.47
CA VAL A 36 1.39 1.94 3.60
C VAL A 36 1.55 1.25 2.25
N PRO A 37 0.70 1.47 1.24
CA PRO A 37 0.87 0.85 -0.09
C PRO A 37 2.21 1.15 -0.74
N LEU A 38 2.69 2.39 -0.66
CA LEU A 38 4.00 2.77 -1.18
C LEU A 38 5.13 2.06 -0.43
N ALA A 39 5.10 2.06 0.90
CA ALA A 39 6.14 1.42 1.70
C ALA A 39 6.19 -0.11 1.47
N VAL A 40 5.02 -0.76 1.36
CA VAL A 40 4.91 -2.18 1.04
C VAL A 40 5.38 -2.48 -0.39
N GLY A 41 5.08 -1.59 -1.35
CA GLY A 41 5.55 -1.70 -2.74
C GLY A 41 7.08 -1.66 -2.85
N ILE A 42 7.72 -0.71 -2.16
CA ILE A 42 9.19 -0.63 -2.07
C ILE A 42 9.75 -1.91 -1.47
N PHE A 43 9.17 -2.36 -0.36
CA PHE A 43 9.61 -3.58 0.32
C PHE A 43 9.50 -4.82 -0.58
N ALA A 44 8.38 -4.98 -1.29
CA ALA A 44 8.17 -6.07 -2.22
C ALA A 44 9.15 -6.03 -3.41
N ASP A 45 9.39 -4.86 -4.00
CA ASP A 45 10.37 -4.73 -5.09
C ASP A 45 11.78 -5.06 -4.60
N THR A 46 12.15 -4.68 -3.36
CA THR A 46 13.48 -5.05 -2.82
C THR A 46 13.61 -6.54 -2.50
N LEU A 47 12.53 -7.18 -2.03
CA LEU A 47 12.51 -8.61 -1.69
C LEU A 47 12.53 -9.50 -2.93
N TYR A 48 11.77 -9.13 -3.96
CA TYR A 48 11.59 -9.90 -5.18
C TYR A 48 12.40 -9.34 -6.36
N TYR A 49 13.42 -8.53 -6.07
CA TYR A 49 14.32 -8.04 -7.09
C TYR A 49 15.10 -9.21 -7.71
N VAL A 50 14.81 -9.51 -8.97
CA VAL A 50 15.54 -10.51 -9.75
C VAL A 50 16.17 -9.80 -10.95
N PRO A 51 17.51 -9.71 -11.05
CA PRO A 51 18.21 -8.96 -12.09
C PRO A 51 17.84 -9.35 -13.53
N SER A 52 17.34 -10.58 -13.74
CA SER A 52 16.99 -11.13 -15.05
C SER A 52 15.54 -10.91 -15.48
N VAL A 53 14.65 -10.45 -14.59
CA VAL A 53 13.18 -10.44 -14.84
C VAL A 53 12.65 -9.04 -15.17
N GLY A 54 13.41 -7.99 -14.87
CA GLY A 54 13.09 -6.61 -15.27
C GLY A 54 13.66 -5.58 -14.30
N THR A 55 14.04 -4.43 -14.83
CA THR A 55 14.64 -3.33 -14.05
C THR A 55 13.61 -2.37 -13.44
N LEU A 56 12.32 -2.57 -13.72
CA LEU A 56 11.27 -1.64 -13.33
C LEU A 56 10.63 -2.07 -11.98
N PRO A 57 10.60 -1.18 -10.98
CA PRO A 57 9.97 -1.43 -9.67
C PRO A 57 8.44 -1.31 -9.77
N LEU A 58 7.80 -2.34 -10.34
CA LEU A 58 6.37 -2.33 -10.63
C LEU A 58 5.53 -2.22 -9.34
N PHE A 59 5.93 -2.88 -8.24
CA PHE A 59 5.15 -2.85 -7.02
C PHE A 59 5.18 -1.49 -6.35
N THR A 60 6.30 -0.78 -6.42
CA THR A 60 6.44 0.61 -5.98
C THR A 60 5.58 1.54 -6.82
N LEU A 61 5.54 1.35 -8.14
CA LEU A 61 4.69 2.12 -9.05
C LEU A 61 3.20 1.97 -8.71
N TYR A 62 2.73 0.73 -8.55
CA TYR A 62 1.35 0.48 -8.14
C TYR A 62 1.06 1.02 -6.73
N GLY A 63 1.98 0.82 -5.79
CA GLY A 63 1.89 1.38 -4.44
C GLY A 63 1.76 2.90 -4.44
N ALA A 64 2.54 3.60 -5.28
CA ALA A 64 2.48 5.05 -5.43
C ALA A 64 1.11 5.51 -5.98
N VAL A 65 0.58 4.83 -7.00
CA VAL A 65 -0.75 5.13 -7.56
C VAL A 65 -1.83 4.97 -6.49
N VAL A 66 -1.82 3.87 -5.73
CA VAL A 66 -2.79 3.64 -4.64
C VAL A 66 -2.66 4.70 -3.56
N THR A 67 -1.44 5.08 -3.16
CA THR A 67 -1.20 6.14 -2.19
C THR A 67 -1.76 7.49 -2.66
N ILE A 68 -1.56 7.85 -3.94
CA ILE A 68 -2.12 9.09 -4.52
C ILE A 68 -3.64 9.07 -4.49
N ILE A 69 -4.26 7.96 -4.90
CA ILE A 69 -5.72 7.80 -4.89
C ILE A 69 -6.25 7.91 -3.45
N ALA A 70 -5.65 7.18 -2.50
CA ALA A 70 -6.06 7.22 -1.10
C ALA A 70 -5.94 8.63 -0.51
N PHE A 71 -4.88 9.37 -0.84
CA PHE A 71 -4.70 10.75 -0.40
C PHE A 71 -5.73 11.69 -1.01
N PHE A 72 -6.03 11.55 -2.30
CA PHE A 72 -7.04 12.33 -3.01
C PHE A 72 -8.44 12.11 -2.43
N VAL A 73 -8.84 10.84 -2.26
CA VAL A 73 -10.14 10.47 -1.66
C VAL A 73 -10.25 11.05 -0.25
N ARG A 74 -9.21 10.90 0.57
CA ARG A 74 -9.19 11.43 1.94
C ARG A 74 -9.27 12.96 1.99
N SER A 75 -8.58 13.65 1.07
CA SER A 75 -8.65 15.11 0.94
C SER A 75 -10.08 15.55 0.61
N ARG A 76 -10.72 14.92 -0.38
CA ARG A 76 -12.10 15.22 -0.78
C ARG A 76 -13.11 14.96 0.33
N LEU A 77 -12.99 13.85 1.05
CA LEU A 77 -13.87 13.53 2.18
C LEU A 77 -13.72 14.55 3.32
N ARG A 78 -12.49 14.98 3.66
CA ARG A 78 -12.29 16.03 4.67
C ARG A 78 -12.86 17.37 4.24
N THR A 79 -12.67 17.76 2.98
CA THR A 79 -13.25 19.00 2.45
C THR A 79 -14.78 18.96 2.43
N GLY A 80 -15.39 17.78 2.21
CA GLY A 80 -16.84 17.61 2.24
C GLY A 80 -17.45 17.72 3.63
N ILE A 81 -16.74 17.27 4.68
CA ILE A 81 -17.20 17.36 6.08
C ILE A 81 -17.18 18.82 6.58
N ILE A 82 -16.23 19.65 6.14
CA ILE A 82 -16.12 21.05 6.55
C ILE A 82 -17.20 21.96 5.94
N LYS A 83 -17.80 21.55 4.81
CA LYS A 83 -18.83 22.34 4.10
C LYS A 83 -20.27 22.01 4.50
N ARG A 84 -20.48 21.15 5.50
CA ARG A 84 -21.81 20.75 6.00
C ARG A 84 -22.02 21.28 7.40
#